data_AF-A0A257YPY5-F1
#
_entry.id   AF-A0A257YPY5-F1
#
_cell.length_a   1.000
_cell.length_b   1.000
_cell.length_c   1.000
_cell.angle_alpha   90.00
_cell.angle_beta   90.00
_cell.angle_gamma   90.00
#
_symmetry.space_group_name_H-M   'P 1'
#
loop_
_entity.id
_entity.type
_entity.pdbx_description
1 polymer ?
#
loop_
_entity_poly.entity_id
_entity_poly.type
_entity_poly.pdbx_seq_one_letter_code
_entity_poly.pdbx_strand_id
1 'polypeptide(L)'
;MWDFSIAKSLGLMVKTAPFVVFRLMVYFGITIALILVTGTGAGVGYGVGLMGDDGFRASSTFWGGTLGFGLTAGVVFFFRDYLLYLIQAGHVAVMVEYLDGKTLPGGKGQITYAQGIVADRFGQASALFALDQLIKGVINVVTGLLEGLMSILPIPGLDRVMGVLRAYLRLAVGLVDEIILAHALRTRSDNAWAAAQDGLVLYAQNARPMLVNAAWLTLFVWLLSFLVFLVMLAPAALVVWALPGESSGVMLVFAVVFAWAVKAALIEPFAVACMLQVFFKVTEGQTPKPEWSARLAQASDKFRELGEKAVNWTMG
;
A
#
# COMPACT_ATOMS: atom_id res chain seq x y z
N MET A 1 4.73 -24.70 3.37
CA MET A 1 3.63 -24.51 4.32
C MET A 1 3.83 -23.14 4.96
N TRP A 2 2.87 -22.24 4.77
CA TRP A 2 2.86 -20.89 5.34
C TRP A 2 2.31 -20.91 6.78
N ASP A 3 2.59 -19.87 7.56
CA ASP A 3 2.33 -19.74 9.00
C ASP A 3 1.11 -18.87 9.34
N PHE A 4 0.43 -18.28 8.35
CA PHE A 4 -0.77 -17.47 8.55
C PHE A 4 -2.06 -18.27 8.30
N SER A 5 -3.14 -17.89 9.01
CA SER A 5 -4.48 -18.45 8.76
C SER A 5 -5.30 -17.53 7.87
N ILE A 6 -5.66 -18.02 6.67
CA ILE A 6 -6.55 -17.31 5.75
C ILE A 6 -7.90 -17.01 6.41
N ALA A 7 -8.47 -17.98 7.13
CA ALA A 7 -9.74 -17.80 7.82
C ALA A 7 -9.66 -16.71 8.90
N LYS A 8 -8.55 -16.65 9.66
CA LYS A 8 -8.33 -15.58 10.65
C LYS A 8 -8.19 -14.22 9.96
N SER A 9 -7.46 -14.14 8.85
CA SER A 9 -7.33 -12.91 8.07
C SER A 9 -8.66 -12.44 7.50
N LEU A 10 -9.46 -13.34 6.91
CA LEU A 10 -10.80 -13.02 6.41
C LEU A 10 -11.73 -12.56 7.54
N GLY A 11 -11.70 -13.24 8.69
CA GLY A 11 -12.44 -12.83 9.89
C GLY A 11 -12.00 -11.45 10.38
N LEU A 12 -10.71 -11.12 10.30
CA LEU A 12 -10.19 -9.80 10.63
C LEU A 12 -10.71 -8.74 9.65
N MET A 13 -10.68 -9.02 8.34
CA MET A 13 -11.23 -8.13 7.30
C MET A 13 -12.72 -7.85 7.48
N VAL A 14 -13.50 -8.84 7.94
CA VAL A 14 -14.92 -8.64 8.27
C VAL A 14 -15.08 -7.76 9.51
N LYS A 15 -14.27 -7.95 10.55
CA LYS A 15 -14.28 -7.11 11.76
C LYS A 15 -13.85 -5.67 11.47
N THR A 16 -12.96 -5.47 10.50
CA THR A 16 -12.51 -4.15 10.05
C THR A 16 -13.24 -3.67 8.79
N ALA A 17 -14.43 -4.22 8.50
CA ALA A 17 -15.24 -3.84 7.34
C ALA A 17 -15.48 -2.32 7.21
N PRO A 18 -15.67 -1.53 8.29
CA PRO A 18 -15.74 -0.08 8.17
C PRO A 18 -14.54 0.55 7.45
N PHE A 19 -13.31 0.11 7.76
CA PHE A 19 -12.10 0.56 7.07
C PHE A 19 -12.02 0.05 5.65
N VAL A 20 -12.43 -1.19 5.40
CA VAL A 20 -12.48 -1.77 4.05
C VAL A 20 -13.41 -0.97 3.15
N VAL A 21 -14.61 -0.67 3.62
CA VAL A 21 -15.60 0.14 2.90
C VAL A 21 -15.07 1.56 2.69
N PHE A 22 -14.43 2.15 3.70
CA PHE A 22 -13.84 3.47 3.56
C PHE A 22 -12.73 3.50 2.50
N ARG A 23 -11.84 2.50 2.49
CA ARG A 23 -10.82 2.35 1.44
C ARG A 23 -11.46 2.20 0.07
N LEU A 24 -12.48 1.37 -0.08
CA LEU A 24 -13.22 1.23 -1.34
C LEU A 24 -13.76 2.58 -1.82
N MET A 25 -14.40 3.36 -0.94
CA MET A 25 -14.91 4.68 -1.28
C MET A 25 -13.80 5.64 -1.74
N VAL A 26 -12.64 5.64 -1.07
CA VAL A 26 -11.52 6.50 -1.45
C VAL A 26 -10.91 6.09 -2.78
N TYR A 27 -10.57 4.81 -2.97
CA TYR A 27 -9.94 4.34 -4.21
C TYR A 27 -10.88 4.44 -5.42
N PHE A 28 -12.14 4.04 -5.28
CA PHE A 28 -13.13 4.22 -6.35
C PHE A 28 -13.47 5.69 -6.57
N GLY A 29 -13.51 6.53 -5.52
CA GLY A 29 -13.70 7.97 -5.64
C GLY A 29 -12.59 8.62 -6.48
N ILE A 30 -11.33 8.24 -6.24
CA ILE A 30 -10.18 8.65 -7.06
C ILE A 30 -10.34 8.20 -8.51
N THR A 31 -10.72 6.94 -8.74
CA THR A 31 -10.97 6.42 -10.08
C THR A 31 -12.07 7.20 -10.79
N ILE A 32 -13.22 7.40 -10.15
CA ILE A 32 -14.34 8.13 -10.73
C ILE A 32 -13.95 9.58 -11.04
N ALA A 33 -13.22 10.25 -10.13
CA ALA A 33 -12.72 11.60 -10.37
C ALA A 33 -11.80 11.66 -11.60
N LEU A 34 -10.87 10.71 -11.74
CA LEU A 34 -10.01 10.60 -12.92
C LEU A 34 -10.82 10.45 -14.20
N ILE A 35 -11.82 9.57 -14.21
CA ILE A 35 -12.68 9.34 -15.38
C ILE A 35 -13.47 10.60 -15.73
N LEU A 36 -14.15 11.19 -14.76
CA LEU A 36 -15.02 12.34 -14.98
C LEU A 36 -14.25 13.58 -15.42
N VAL A 37 -13.12 13.90 -14.78
CA VAL A 37 -12.34 15.10 -15.12
C VAL A 37 -11.62 14.93 -16.46
N THR A 38 -11.09 13.73 -16.75
CA THR A 38 -10.50 13.43 -18.07
C THR A 38 -11.56 13.51 -19.17
N GLY A 39 -12.72 12.89 -18.96
CA GLY A 39 -13.83 12.93 -19.91
C GLY A 39 -14.38 14.34 -20.13
N THR A 40 -14.51 15.12 -19.05
CA THR A 40 -14.93 16.54 -19.12
C THR A 40 -13.90 17.38 -19.87
N GLY A 41 -12.61 17.19 -19.57
CA GLY A 41 -11.53 17.86 -20.28
C GLY A 41 -11.54 17.56 -21.78
N ALA A 42 -11.71 16.28 -22.15
CA ALA A 42 -11.86 15.88 -23.54
C ALA A 42 -13.11 16.50 -24.19
N GLY A 43 -14.24 16.54 -23.49
CA GLY A 43 -15.48 17.17 -23.96
C GLY A 43 -15.35 18.68 -24.19
N VAL A 44 -14.67 19.40 -23.29
CA VAL A 44 -14.34 20.82 -23.47
C VAL A 44 -13.41 21.00 -24.68
N GLY A 45 -12.39 20.16 -24.79
CA GLY A 45 -11.48 20.15 -25.94
C GLY A 45 -12.20 19.90 -27.27
N TYR A 46 -13.15 18.96 -27.30
CA TYR A 46 -14.01 18.70 -28.45
C TYR A 46 -14.86 19.93 -28.79
N GLY A 47 -15.47 20.58 -27.79
CA GLY A 47 -16.27 21.79 -27.97
C GLY A 47 -15.49 22.96 -28.57
N VAL A 48 -14.25 23.20 -28.11
CA VAL A 48 -13.31 24.16 -28.72
C VAL A 48 -12.95 23.73 -30.15
N GLY A 49 -12.77 22.43 -30.35
CA GLY A 49 -12.42 21.83 -31.63
C GLY A 49 -13.45 22.04 -32.74
N LEU A 50 -14.72 22.29 -32.41
CA LEU A 50 -15.77 22.60 -33.38
C LEU A 50 -15.50 23.88 -34.20
N MET A 51 -14.56 24.73 -33.75
CA MET A 51 -14.17 25.95 -34.44
C MET A 51 -13.11 25.73 -35.55
N GLY A 52 -12.57 24.51 -35.68
CA GLY A 52 -11.53 24.19 -36.66
C GLY A 52 -11.89 23.00 -37.55
N ASP A 53 -10.88 22.48 -38.24
CA ASP A 53 -11.01 21.27 -39.06
C ASP A 53 -10.97 19.99 -38.20
N ASP A 54 -11.14 18.84 -38.85
CA ASP A 54 -11.15 17.53 -38.15
C ASP A 54 -9.83 17.25 -37.42
N GLY A 55 -8.70 17.73 -37.95
CA GLY A 55 -7.38 17.59 -37.33
C GLY A 55 -7.26 18.42 -36.05
N PHE A 56 -7.71 19.68 -36.10
CA PHE A 56 -7.77 20.57 -34.95
C PHE A 56 -8.71 20.00 -33.88
N ARG A 57 -9.89 19.50 -34.26
CA ARG A 57 -10.85 18.91 -33.32
C ARG A 57 -10.30 17.67 -32.62
N ALA A 58 -9.61 16.79 -33.36
CA ALA A 58 -8.96 15.63 -32.77
C ALA A 58 -7.86 16.05 -31.78
N SER A 59 -7.02 17.02 -32.18
CA SER A 59 -5.94 17.54 -31.35
C SER A 59 -6.45 18.23 -30.07
N SER A 60 -7.45 19.11 -30.19
CA SER A 60 -8.03 19.83 -29.06
C SER A 60 -8.73 18.89 -28.08
N THR A 61 -9.45 17.87 -28.57
CA THR A 61 -10.06 16.81 -27.74
C THR A 61 -9.00 16.04 -26.96
N PHE A 62 -7.93 15.61 -27.64
CA PHE A 62 -6.82 14.87 -27.02
C PHE A 62 -6.17 15.70 -25.91
N TRP A 63 -5.77 16.94 -26.20
CA TRP A 63 -5.13 17.81 -25.21
C TRP A 63 -6.04 18.19 -24.05
N GLY A 64 -7.34 18.42 -24.31
CA GLY A 64 -8.33 18.63 -23.26
C GLY A 64 -8.40 17.44 -22.31
N GLY A 65 -8.43 16.22 -22.85
CA GLY A 65 -8.40 14.98 -22.06
C GLY A 65 -7.09 14.82 -21.28
N THR A 66 -5.94 14.99 -21.94
CA THR A 66 -4.61 14.88 -21.32
C THR A 66 -4.42 15.88 -20.18
N LEU A 67 -4.87 17.12 -20.34
CA LEU A 67 -4.81 18.13 -19.28
C LEU A 67 -5.74 17.78 -18.11
N GLY A 68 -6.97 17.33 -18.38
CA GLY A 68 -7.89 16.86 -17.35
C GLY A 68 -7.33 15.68 -16.55
N PHE A 69 -6.75 14.70 -17.24
CA PHE A 69 -6.04 13.58 -16.62
C PHE A 69 -4.84 14.06 -15.80
N GLY A 70 -3.97 14.87 -16.38
CA GLY A 70 -2.74 15.35 -15.75
C GLY A 70 -3.00 16.17 -14.48
N LEU A 71 -4.00 17.05 -14.50
CA LEU A 71 -4.42 17.83 -13.33
C LEU A 71 -4.92 16.91 -12.21
N THR A 72 -5.83 15.98 -12.53
CA THR A 72 -6.39 15.07 -11.53
C THR A 72 -5.35 14.13 -10.97
N ALA A 73 -4.51 13.54 -11.84
CA ALA A 73 -3.41 12.69 -11.44
C ALA A 73 -2.40 13.47 -10.56
N GLY A 74 -2.12 14.74 -10.88
CA GLY A 74 -1.27 15.61 -10.09
C GLY A 74 -1.83 15.86 -8.68
N VAL A 75 -3.12 16.18 -8.57
CA VAL A 75 -3.81 16.36 -7.28
C VAL A 75 -3.79 15.06 -6.47
N VAL A 76 -4.16 13.94 -7.09
CA VAL A 76 -4.14 12.62 -6.43
C VAL A 76 -2.73 12.27 -5.97
N PHE A 77 -1.71 12.49 -6.81
CA PHE A 77 -0.31 12.24 -6.47
C PHE A 77 0.13 13.08 -5.27
N PHE A 78 -0.27 14.35 -5.21
CA PHE A 78 0.05 15.25 -4.10
C PHE A 78 -0.57 14.80 -2.77
N PHE A 79 -1.84 14.36 -2.77
CA PHE A 79 -2.53 13.95 -1.54
C PHE A 79 -2.38 12.48 -1.18
N ARG A 80 -1.91 11.65 -2.11
CA ARG A 80 -1.86 10.18 -1.99
C ARG A 80 -1.14 9.76 -0.71
N ASP A 81 0.04 10.32 -0.48
CA ASP A 81 0.94 9.83 0.57
C ASP A 81 0.44 10.26 1.96
N TYR A 82 -0.35 11.33 2.05
CA TYR A 82 -0.97 11.77 3.29
C TYR A 82 -2.28 11.02 3.58
N LEU A 83 -3.23 11.04 2.63
CA LEU A 83 -4.56 10.48 2.84
C LEU A 83 -4.55 8.95 2.90
N LEU A 84 -3.89 8.29 1.95
CA LEU A 84 -3.89 6.83 1.90
C LEU A 84 -3.13 6.24 3.07
N TYR A 85 -2.05 6.90 3.50
CA TYR A 85 -1.26 6.45 4.63
C TYR A 85 -2.01 6.58 5.96
N LEU A 86 -2.73 7.67 6.20
CA LEU A 86 -3.53 7.82 7.42
C LEU A 86 -4.61 6.72 7.50
N ILE A 87 -5.22 6.38 6.37
CA ILE A 87 -6.20 5.29 6.28
C ILE A 87 -5.54 3.93 6.53
N GLN A 88 -4.34 3.72 5.98
CA GLN A 88 -3.54 2.51 6.24
C GLN A 88 -3.20 2.38 7.71
N ALA A 89 -2.64 3.42 8.32
CA ALA A 89 -2.26 3.45 9.73
C ALA A 89 -3.45 3.17 10.64
N GLY A 90 -4.58 3.83 10.41
CA GLY A 90 -5.82 3.58 11.16
C GLY A 90 -6.31 2.14 11.00
N HIS A 91 -6.27 1.59 9.77
CA HIS A 91 -6.69 0.21 9.52
C HIS A 91 -5.76 -0.79 10.24
N VAL A 92 -4.44 -0.56 10.20
CA VAL A 92 -3.45 -1.37 10.90
C VAL A 92 -3.67 -1.31 12.41
N ALA A 93 -3.95 -0.12 12.97
CA ALA A 93 -4.23 0.03 14.40
C ALA A 93 -5.39 -0.85 14.86
N VAL A 94 -6.52 -0.86 14.13
CA VAL A 94 -7.66 -1.70 14.49
C VAL A 94 -7.40 -3.19 14.23
N MET A 95 -6.60 -3.53 13.21
CA MET A 95 -6.15 -4.92 13.00
C MET A 95 -5.36 -5.43 14.19
N VAL A 96 -4.41 -4.64 14.70
CA VAL A 96 -3.60 -4.97 15.87
C VAL A 96 -4.48 -5.20 17.10
N GLU A 97 -5.40 -4.29 17.39
CA GLU A 97 -6.29 -4.38 18.55
C GLU A 97 -7.16 -5.66 18.51
N TYR A 98 -7.71 -6.01 17.34
CA TYR A 98 -8.46 -7.25 17.17
C TYR A 98 -7.58 -8.51 17.23
N LEU A 99 -6.32 -8.43 16.76
CA LEU A 99 -5.37 -9.54 16.87
C LEU A 99 -4.95 -9.79 18.33
N ASP A 100 -4.93 -8.75 19.16
CA ASP A 100 -4.75 -8.83 20.61
C ASP A 100 -6.05 -9.17 21.37
N GLY A 101 -7.13 -9.50 20.66
CA GLY A 101 -8.38 -10.00 21.23
C GLY A 101 -9.30 -8.93 21.81
N LYS A 102 -9.05 -7.64 21.56
CA LYS A 102 -9.93 -6.58 22.05
C LYS A 102 -11.22 -6.48 21.26
N THR A 103 -12.24 -5.92 21.91
CA THR A 103 -13.50 -5.51 21.28
C THR A 103 -13.44 -4.02 20.97
N LEU A 104 -13.82 -3.66 19.74
CA LEU A 104 -13.80 -2.28 19.26
C LEU A 104 -15.21 -1.80 18.94
N PRO A 105 -15.47 -0.47 18.98
CA PRO A 105 -16.71 0.11 18.49
C PRO A 105 -16.98 -0.30 17.04
N GLY A 106 -18.24 -0.59 16.71
CA GLY A 106 -18.66 -0.91 15.35
C GLY A 106 -18.88 0.33 14.47
N GLY A 107 -19.00 0.12 13.17
CA GLY A 107 -19.38 1.16 12.20
C GLY A 107 -18.40 2.34 12.15
N LYS A 108 -18.93 3.57 12.03
CA LYS A 108 -18.11 4.80 11.95
C LYS A 108 -17.26 5.04 13.21
N GLY A 109 -17.72 4.57 14.37
CA GLY A 109 -16.98 4.71 15.63
C GLY A 109 -15.61 4.01 15.62
N GLN A 110 -15.45 2.96 14.81
CA GLN A 110 -14.18 2.27 14.62
C GLN A 110 -13.10 3.18 14.02
N ILE A 111 -13.49 4.06 13.07
CA ILE A 111 -12.55 4.97 12.40
C ILE A 111 -12.08 6.03 13.39
N THR A 112 -12.99 6.64 14.14
CA THR A 112 -12.64 7.62 15.18
C THR A 112 -11.78 7.01 16.28
N TYR A 113 -12.08 5.78 16.70
CA TYR A 113 -11.25 5.06 17.67
C TYR A 113 -9.82 4.85 17.15
N ALA A 114 -9.67 4.44 15.89
CA ALA A 114 -8.35 4.28 15.28
C ALA A 114 -7.58 5.60 15.16
N GLN A 115 -8.28 6.68 14.80
CA GLN A 115 -7.69 8.03 14.77
C GLN A 115 -7.15 8.43 16.14
N GLY A 116 -7.88 8.11 17.22
CA GLY A 116 -7.42 8.29 18.59
C GLY A 116 -6.13 7.52 18.87
N ILE A 117 -6.09 6.21 18.58
CA ILE A 117 -4.87 5.40 18.80
C ILE A 117 -3.67 5.98 18.04
N VAL A 118 -3.86 6.36 16.78
CA VAL A 118 -2.79 6.90 15.94
C VAL A 118 -2.34 8.28 16.45
N ALA A 119 -3.26 9.15 16.84
CA ALA A 119 -2.95 10.46 17.42
C ALA A 119 -2.24 10.31 18.77
N ASP A 120 -2.70 9.42 19.64
CA ASP A 120 -2.07 9.16 20.93
C ASP A 120 -0.65 8.62 20.77
N ARG A 121 -0.41 7.79 19.74
CA ARG A 121 0.90 7.14 19.54
C ARG A 121 1.92 8.01 18.81
N PHE A 122 1.49 8.77 17.81
CA PHE A 122 2.40 9.53 16.94
C PHE A 122 2.25 11.05 17.11
N GLY A 123 1.28 11.51 17.89
CA GLY A 123 0.96 12.92 18.08
C GLY A 123 0.36 13.52 16.81
N GLN A 124 1.24 14.03 15.95
CA GLN A 124 0.86 14.70 14.71
C GLN A 124 0.99 13.76 13.51
N ALA A 125 0.12 13.94 12.51
CA ALA A 125 0.20 13.20 11.25
C ALA A 125 1.55 13.41 10.52
N SER A 126 2.19 14.56 10.71
CA SER A 126 3.53 14.87 10.19
C SER A 126 4.62 13.94 10.78
N ALA A 127 4.54 13.61 12.07
CA ALA A 127 5.49 12.72 12.73
C ALA A 127 5.30 11.27 12.29
N LEU A 128 4.05 10.81 12.21
CA LEU A 128 3.69 9.51 11.63
C LEU A 128 4.24 9.38 10.19
N PHE A 129 4.06 10.41 9.36
CA PHE A 129 4.56 10.41 7.99
C PHE A 129 6.08 10.42 7.91
N ALA A 130 6.74 11.22 8.75
CA ALA A 130 8.20 11.24 8.81
C ALA A 130 8.75 9.86 9.22
N LEU A 131 8.11 9.18 10.16
CA LEU A 131 8.46 7.81 10.55
C LEU A 131 8.32 6.83 9.38
N ASP A 132 7.20 6.88 8.67
CA ASP A 132 6.94 6.06 7.48
C ASP A 132 8.02 6.21 6.41
N GLN A 133 8.39 7.45 6.09
CA GLN A 133 9.41 7.73 5.08
C GLN A 133 10.78 7.18 5.48
N LEU A 134 11.13 7.21 6.76
CA LEU A 134 12.37 6.58 7.24
C LEU A 134 12.28 5.05 7.10
N ILE A 135 11.17 4.43 7.53
CA ILE A 135 10.95 2.98 7.40
C ILE A 135 11.06 2.55 5.94
N LYS A 136 10.35 3.22 5.03
CA LYS A 136 10.43 2.97 3.56
C LYS A 136 11.84 3.17 3.03
N GLY A 137 12.54 4.20 3.49
CA GLY A 137 13.94 4.44 3.15
C GLY A 137 14.84 3.27 3.54
N VAL A 138 14.68 2.71 4.75
CA VAL A 138 15.43 1.52 5.18
C VAL A 138 15.11 0.32 4.30
N ILE A 139 13.83 0.05 4.06
CA ILE A 139 13.39 -1.12 3.29
C ILE A 139 13.88 -1.04 1.84
N ASN A 140 13.80 0.13 1.21
CA ASN A 140 14.24 0.36 -0.16
C ASN A 140 15.75 0.13 -0.32
N VAL A 141 16.55 0.59 0.64
CA VAL A 141 18.00 0.35 0.64
C VAL A 141 18.30 -1.14 0.75
N VAL A 142 17.69 -1.85 1.71
CA VAL A 142 17.91 -3.29 1.90
C VAL A 142 17.50 -4.08 0.65
N THR A 143 16.38 -3.70 0.04
CA THR A 143 15.86 -4.37 -1.16
C THR A 143 16.72 -4.08 -2.38
N GLY A 144 17.16 -2.84 -2.55
CA GLY A 144 18.10 -2.45 -3.61
C GLY A 144 19.40 -3.24 -3.55
N LEU A 145 19.93 -3.50 -2.35
CA LEU A 145 21.10 -4.37 -2.16
C LEU A 145 20.83 -5.81 -2.59
N LEU A 146 19.68 -6.37 -2.22
CA LEU A 146 19.28 -7.73 -2.64
C LEU A 146 19.11 -7.81 -4.16
N GLU A 147 18.46 -6.82 -4.78
CA GLU A 147 18.29 -6.73 -6.23
C GLU A 147 19.64 -6.57 -6.95
N GLY A 148 20.54 -5.76 -6.41
CA GLY A 148 21.90 -5.56 -6.92
C GLY A 148 22.71 -6.85 -6.93
N LEU A 149 22.72 -7.59 -5.83
CA LEU A 149 23.41 -8.89 -5.75
C LEU A 149 22.89 -9.89 -6.79
N MET A 150 21.58 -9.89 -7.06
CA MET A 150 20.99 -10.79 -8.06
C MET A 150 21.30 -10.38 -9.50
N SER A 151 21.56 -9.09 -9.76
CA SER A 151 21.92 -8.61 -11.09
C SER A 151 23.34 -8.99 -11.53
N ILE A 152 24.22 -9.30 -10.56
CA ILE A 152 25.62 -9.68 -10.79
C ILE A 152 25.76 -11.15 -11.22
N LEU A 153 24.71 -11.97 -11.07
CA LEU A 153 24.69 -13.38 -11.50
C LEU A 153 23.98 -13.51 -12.86
N PRO A 154 24.67 -13.37 -14.01
CA PRO A 154 24.08 -13.60 -15.33
C PRO A 154 23.84 -15.11 -15.51
N ILE A 155 22.63 -15.56 -15.19
CA ILE A 155 22.18 -16.93 -15.45
C ILE A 155 21.29 -16.90 -16.70
N PRO A 156 21.78 -17.40 -17.85
CA PRO A 156 21.00 -17.44 -19.10
C PRO A 156 19.68 -18.22 -18.91
N GLY A 157 18.56 -17.66 -19.38
CA GLY A 157 17.24 -18.32 -19.34
C GLY A 157 16.40 -18.06 -18.08
N LEU A 158 16.89 -17.29 -17.10
CA LEU A 158 16.13 -16.93 -15.89
C LEU A 158 15.34 -15.62 -15.96
N ASP A 159 15.32 -14.89 -17.07
CA ASP A 159 14.66 -13.56 -17.13
C ASP A 159 13.19 -13.56 -16.68
N ARG A 160 12.43 -14.61 -17.03
CA ARG A 160 11.04 -14.78 -16.59
C ARG A 160 10.95 -15.06 -15.08
N VAL A 161 11.86 -15.87 -14.56
CA VAL A 161 11.94 -16.19 -13.12
C VAL A 161 12.35 -14.94 -12.33
N MET A 162 13.27 -14.15 -12.85
CA MET A 162 13.68 -12.86 -12.28
C MET A 162 12.53 -11.85 -12.25
N GLY A 163 11.66 -11.83 -13.26
CA GLY A 163 10.44 -11.03 -13.25
C GLY A 163 9.50 -11.41 -12.11
N VAL A 164 9.26 -12.72 -11.93
CA VAL A 164 8.44 -13.24 -10.83
C VAL A 164 9.05 -12.90 -9.47
N LEU A 165 10.36 -13.09 -9.32
CA LEU A 165 11.09 -12.80 -8.10
C LEU A 165 11.05 -11.30 -7.74
N ARG A 166 11.25 -10.40 -8.70
CA ARG A 166 11.15 -8.94 -8.49
C ARG A 166 9.75 -8.53 -8.06
N ALA A 167 8.72 -9.08 -8.70
CA ALA A 167 7.35 -8.77 -8.35
C ALA A 167 6.96 -9.32 -6.96
N TYR A 168 7.49 -10.49 -6.59
CA TYR A 168 7.44 -11.02 -5.22
C TYR A 168 8.14 -10.08 -4.21
N LEU A 169 9.37 -9.66 -4.48
CA LEU A 169 10.13 -8.79 -3.58
C LEU A 169 9.41 -7.45 -3.38
N ARG A 170 8.88 -6.84 -4.45
CA ARG A 170 8.08 -5.62 -4.33
C ARG A 170 6.86 -5.79 -3.44
N LEU A 171 6.16 -6.93 -3.55
CA LEU A 171 5.01 -7.20 -2.68
C LEU A 171 5.46 -7.39 -1.24
N ALA A 172 6.50 -8.20 -0.99
CA ALA A 172 7.02 -8.41 0.36
C ALA A 172 7.43 -7.08 1.01
N VAL A 173 8.13 -6.22 0.26
CA VAL A 173 8.61 -4.90 0.66
C VAL A 173 7.48 -3.93 0.98
N GLY A 174 6.46 -3.87 0.12
CA GLY A 174 5.32 -2.97 0.30
C GLY A 174 4.33 -3.40 1.40
N LEU A 175 4.67 -4.42 2.19
CA LEU A 175 3.94 -4.80 3.41
C LEU A 175 4.77 -4.53 4.67
N VAL A 176 6.08 -4.27 4.53
CA VAL A 176 6.99 -4.19 5.69
C VAL A 176 6.70 -2.94 6.51
N ASP A 177 6.43 -1.81 5.87
CA ASP A 177 6.12 -0.56 6.56
C ASP A 177 4.88 -0.70 7.44
N GLU A 178 3.80 -1.34 6.96
CA GLU A 178 2.63 -1.61 7.81
C GLU A 178 2.93 -2.58 8.95
N ILE A 179 3.81 -3.56 8.75
CA ILE A 179 4.22 -4.50 9.80
C ILE A 179 5.03 -3.77 10.89
N ILE A 180 5.95 -2.89 10.51
CA ILE A 180 6.72 -2.08 11.48
C ILE A 180 5.81 -1.10 12.20
N LEU A 181 4.87 -0.47 11.48
CA LEU A 181 3.87 0.40 12.08
C LEU A 181 3.00 -0.36 13.08
N ALA A 182 2.55 -1.56 12.72
CA ALA A 182 1.79 -2.43 13.61
C ALA A 182 2.57 -2.81 14.86
N HIS A 183 3.87 -3.05 14.73
CA HIS A 183 4.75 -3.29 15.88
C HIS A 183 4.78 -2.09 16.82
N ALA A 184 5.00 -0.88 16.28
CA ALA A 184 5.02 0.35 17.08
C ALA A 184 3.68 0.63 17.78
N LEU A 185 2.57 0.33 17.11
CA LEU A 185 1.22 0.43 17.68
C LEU A 185 1.00 -0.61 18.80
N ARG A 186 1.46 -1.84 18.59
CA ARG A 186 1.26 -2.97 19.52
C ARG A 186 2.10 -2.85 20.79
N THR A 187 3.36 -2.42 20.68
CA THR A 187 4.27 -2.28 21.84
C THR A 187 3.87 -1.16 22.78
N ARG A 188 3.06 -0.21 22.30
CA ARG A 188 2.61 0.97 23.05
C ARG A 188 3.75 1.80 23.63
N SER A 189 4.90 1.81 22.95
CA SER A 189 6.06 2.64 23.33
C SER A 189 5.78 4.12 23.06
N ASP A 190 6.01 4.98 24.06
CA ASP A 190 5.87 6.44 23.92
C ASP A 190 6.89 7.02 22.93
N ASN A 191 7.99 6.30 22.69
CA ASN A 191 8.95 6.60 21.65
C ASN A 191 8.69 5.74 20.42
N ALA A 192 7.92 6.28 19.48
CA ALA A 192 7.58 5.61 18.23
C ALA A 192 8.80 5.35 17.32
N TRP A 193 9.82 6.21 17.39
CA TRP A 193 11.07 6.04 16.64
C TRP A 193 11.83 4.81 17.14
N ALA A 194 12.02 4.69 18.45
CA ALA A 194 12.66 3.51 19.05
C ALA A 194 11.90 2.22 18.69
N ALA A 195 10.57 2.23 18.82
CA ALA A 195 9.76 1.07 18.49
C ALA A 195 9.85 0.67 17.01
N ALA A 196 9.90 1.62 16.09
CA ALA A 196 10.12 1.31 14.68
C ALA A 196 11.53 0.76 14.42
N GLN A 197 12.55 1.25 15.13
CA GLN A 197 13.91 0.73 15.03
C GLN A 197 13.96 -0.74 15.43
N ASP A 198 13.37 -1.04 16.59
CA ASP A 198 13.26 -2.39 17.13
C ASP A 198 12.48 -3.29 16.18
N GLY A 199 11.35 -2.80 15.65
CA GLY A 199 10.55 -3.51 14.66
C GLY A 199 11.34 -3.87 13.39
N LEU A 200 12.14 -2.94 12.86
CA LEU A 200 12.99 -3.17 11.69
C LEU A 200 14.06 -4.24 11.97
N VAL A 201 14.68 -4.20 13.15
CA VAL A 201 15.66 -5.22 13.58
C VAL A 201 14.99 -6.59 13.75
N LEU A 202 13.82 -6.64 14.39
CA LEU A 202 13.04 -7.86 14.59
C LEU A 202 12.60 -8.46 13.25
N TYR A 203 12.24 -7.63 12.26
CA TYR A 203 11.93 -8.09 10.91
C TYR A 203 13.18 -8.65 10.22
N ALA A 204 14.30 -7.92 10.25
CA ALA A 204 15.54 -8.32 9.60
C ALA A 204 16.10 -9.63 10.18
N GLN A 205 16.11 -9.77 11.50
CA GLN A 205 16.59 -11.00 12.14
C GLN A 205 15.69 -12.21 11.88
N ASN A 206 14.43 -11.99 11.51
CA ASN A 206 13.47 -13.01 11.10
C ASN A 206 13.16 -12.96 9.59
N ALA A 207 14.07 -12.45 8.76
CA ALA A 207 13.80 -12.26 7.33
C ALA A 207 13.40 -13.55 6.60
N ARG A 208 14.01 -14.69 6.93
CA ARG A 208 13.73 -15.97 6.27
C ARG A 208 12.27 -16.42 6.41
N PRO A 209 11.70 -16.60 7.62
CA PRO A 209 10.29 -16.96 7.74
C PRO A 209 9.35 -15.88 7.17
N MET A 210 9.69 -14.60 7.28
CA MET A 210 8.89 -13.52 6.68
C MET A 210 8.84 -13.62 5.15
N LEU A 211 9.99 -13.80 4.50
CA LEU A 211 10.09 -13.94 3.05
C LEU A 211 9.38 -15.19 2.53
N VAL A 212 9.58 -16.35 3.18
CA VAL A 212 8.89 -17.59 2.77
C VAL A 212 7.36 -17.42 2.81
N ASN A 213 6.84 -16.76 3.84
CA ASN A 213 5.42 -16.50 3.97
C ASN A 213 4.92 -15.49 2.92
N ALA A 214 5.67 -14.41 2.69
CA ALA A 214 5.36 -13.44 1.65
C ALA A 214 5.35 -14.05 0.24
N ALA A 215 6.15 -15.10 0.00
CA ALA A 215 6.20 -15.78 -1.29
C ALA A 215 4.90 -16.53 -1.58
N TRP A 216 4.39 -17.28 -0.59
CA TRP A 216 3.07 -17.90 -0.67
C TRP A 216 1.97 -16.86 -0.81
N LEU A 217 2.06 -15.77 -0.04
CA LEU A 217 1.09 -14.70 -0.10
C LEU A 217 1.05 -14.01 -1.46
N THR A 218 2.20 -13.85 -2.12
CA THR A 218 2.28 -13.31 -3.48
C THR A 218 1.48 -14.13 -4.48
N LEU A 219 1.58 -15.46 -4.41
CA LEU A 219 0.80 -16.35 -5.28
C LEU A 219 -0.72 -16.15 -5.06
N PHE A 220 -1.17 -16.06 -3.81
CA PHE A 220 -2.57 -15.80 -3.48
C PHE A 220 -3.03 -14.42 -3.96
N VAL A 221 -2.22 -13.39 -3.73
CA VAL A 221 -2.52 -12.01 -4.17
C VAL A 221 -2.62 -11.93 -5.68
N TRP A 222 -1.74 -12.62 -6.43
CA TRP A 222 -1.82 -12.65 -7.88
C TRP A 222 -3.07 -13.36 -8.39
N LEU A 223 -3.36 -14.54 -7.86
CA LEU A 223 -4.57 -15.28 -8.22
C LEU A 223 -5.81 -14.43 -7.94
N LEU A 224 -5.90 -13.83 -6.75
CA LEU A 224 -7.03 -13.01 -6.36
C LEU A 224 -7.12 -11.73 -7.21
N SER A 225 -5.99 -11.09 -7.52
CA SER A 225 -5.96 -9.90 -8.39
C SER A 225 -6.41 -10.25 -9.81
N PHE A 226 -6.04 -11.42 -10.33
CA PHE A 226 -6.49 -11.90 -11.62
C PHE A 226 -8.00 -12.19 -11.63
N LEU A 227 -8.52 -12.87 -10.61
CA LEU A 227 -9.96 -13.11 -10.48
C LEU A 227 -10.74 -11.81 -10.37
N VAL A 228 -10.26 -10.86 -9.55
CA VAL A 228 -10.84 -9.52 -9.44
C VAL A 228 -10.83 -8.80 -10.79
N PHE A 229 -9.73 -8.87 -11.54
CA PHE A 229 -9.66 -8.30 -12.88
C PHE A 229 -10.74 -8.86 -13.81
N LEU A 230 -10.95 -10.19 -13.82
CA LEU A 230 -12.02 -10.80 -14.60
C LEU A 230 -13.41 -10.28 -14.19
N VAL A 231 -13.68 -10.15 -12.89
CA VAL A 231 -14.95 -9.60 -12.39
C VAL A 231 -15.11 -8.12 -12.79
N MET A 232 -14.02 -7.35 -12.78
CA MET A 232 -14.02 -5.93 -13.13
C MET A 232 -14.17 -5.65 -14.63
N LEU A 233 -14.10 -6.66 -15.50
CA LEU A 233 -14.47 -6.52 -16.92
C LEU A 233 -15.93 -6.10 -17.09
N ALA A 234 -16.84 -6.60 -16.27
CA ALA A 234 -18.27 -6.27 -16.37
C ALA A 234 -18.58 -4.78 -16.09
N PRO A 235 -18.19 -4.18 -14.95
CA PRO A 235 -18.39 -2.75 -14.73
C PRO A 235 -17.62 -1.89 -15.73
N ALA A 236 -16.45 -2.33 -16.21
CA ALA A 236 -15.73 -1.64 -17.27
C ALA A 236 -16.51 -1.63 -18.60
N ALA A 237 -17.10 -2.76 -18.98
CA ALA A 237 -17.96 -2.86 -20.16
C ALA A 237 -19.18 -1.94 -20.05
N LEU A 238 -19.79 -1.87 -18.87
CA LEU A 238 -20.93 -0.98 -18.61
C LEU A 238 -20.57 0.49 -18.82
N VAL A 239 -19.41 0.91 -18.32
CA VAL A 239 -18.92 2.30 -18.52
C VAL A 239 -18.67 2.57 -20.00
N VAL A 240 -18.00 1.66 -20.72
CA VAL A 240 -17.73 1.85 -22.15
C VAL A 240 -19.02 1.90 -22.97
N TRP A 241 -19.99 1.05 -22.66
CA TRP A 241 -21.30 1.06 -23.32
C TRP A 241 -22.04 2.40 -23.13
N ALA A 242 -21.82 3.09 -22.01
CA ALA A 242 -22.42 4.40 -21.73
C ALA A 242 -21.66 5.57 -22.39
N LEU A 243 -20.43 5.36 -22.88
CA LEU A 243 -19.64 6.41 -23.52
C LEU A 243 -19.92 6.48 -25.04
N PRO A 244 -20.06 7.68 -25.62
CA PRO A 244 -20.18 7.83 -27.07
C PRO A 244 -18.84 7.54 -27.77
N GLY A 245 -18.87 6.62 -28.74
CA GLY A 245 -17.72 6.26 -29.60
C GLY A 245 -17.26 4.81 -29.46
N GLU A 246 -16.67 4.25 -30.53
CA GLU A 246 -16.10 2.89 -30.51
C GLU A 246 -14.65 2.94 -30.04
N SER A 247 -14.34 2.33 -28.89
CA SER A 247 -12.95 2.13 -28.47
C SER A 247 -12.79 0.86 -27.64
N SER A 248 -12.54 -0.25 -28.31
CA SER A 248 -12.30 -1.56 -27.69
C SER A 248 -11.12 -1.56 -26.70
N GLY A 249 -10.15 -0.63 -26.85
CA GLY A 249 -9.03 -0.48 -25.92
C GLY A 249 -9.37 0.17 -24.58
N VAL A 250 -10.41 1.01 -24.50
CA VAL A 250 -10.77 1.75 -23.29
C VAL A 250 -11.39 0.84 -22.22
N MET A 251 -12.08 -0.21 -22.64
CA MET A 251 -12.66 -1.21 -21.72
C MET A 251 -11.57 -1.88 -20.89
N LEU A 252 -10.47 -2.28 -21.52
CA LEU A 252 -9.35 -2.91 -20.83
C LEU A 252 -8.72 -1.96 -19.80
N VAL A 253 -8.57 -0.68 -20.15
CA VAL A 253 -8.05 0.34 -19.23
C VAL A 253 -8.95 0.48 -18.00
N PHE A 254 -10.27 0.62 -18.17
CA PHE A 254 -11.19 0.70 -17.03
C PHE A 254 -11.17 -0.58 -16.19
N ALA A 255 -11.13 -1.76 -16.82
CA ALA A 255 -11.05 -3.01 -16.09
C ALA A 255 -9.78 -3.09 -15.23
N VAL A 256 -8.63 -2.68 -15.78
CA VAL A 256 -7.36 -2.62 -15.03
C VAL A 256 -7.45 -1.62 -13.88
N VAL A 257 -8.01 -0.43 -14.09
CA VAL A 257 -8.11 0.60 -13.05
C VAL A 257 -9.07 0.18 -11.94
N PHE A 258 -10.23 -0.38 -12.28
CA PHE A 258 -11.17 -0.92 -11.28
C PHE A 258 -10.56 -2.11 -10.53
N ALA A 259 -9.87 -3.02 -11.21
CA ALA A 259 -9.18 -4.12 -10.58
C ALA A 259 -8.10 -3.63 -9.61
N TRP A 260 -7.36 -2.59 -9.99
CA TRP A 260 -6.38 -1.95 -9.13
C TRP A 260 -7.03 -1.33 -7.88
N ALA A 261 -8.16 -0.62 -8.02
CA ALA A 261 -8.88 -0.04 -6.90
C ALA A 261 -9.36 -1.12 -5.90
N VAL A 262 -9.91 -2.22 -6.40
CA VAL A 262 -10.33 -3.36 -5.56
C VAL A 262 -9.12 -4.03 -4.91
N LYS A 263 -8.03 -4.23 -5.65
CA LYS A 263 -6.78 -4.78 -5.10
C LYS A 263 -6.26 -3.93 -3.93
N ALA A 264 -6.17 -2.62 -4.11
CA ALA A 264 -5.67 -1.69 -3.10
C ALA A 264 -6.59 -1.59 -1.87
N ALA A 265 -7.90 -1.69 -2.08
CA ALA A 265 -8.88 -1.58 -1.00
C ALA A 265 -9.10 -2.88 -0.21
N LEU A 266 -8.97 -4.05 -0.85
CA LEU A 266 -9.31 -5.35 -0.25
C LEU A 266 -8.10 -6.29 -0.12
N ILE A 267 -7.36 -6.48 -1.20
CA ILE A 267 -6.33 -7.52 -1.28
C ILE A 267 -5.10 -7.13 -0.46
N GLU A 268 -4.68 -5.86 -0.55
CA GLU A 268 -3.55 -5.33 0.22
C GLU A 268 -3.76 -5.40 1.74
N PRO A 269 -4.86 -4.89 2.33
CA PRO A 269 -5.08 -5.05 3.76
C PRO A 269 -5.26 -6.51 4.19
N PHE A 270 -5.80 -7.39 3.33
CA PHE A 270 -5.81 -8.82 3.60
C PHE A 270 -4.38 -9.39 3.68
N ALA A 271 -3.48 -8.97 2.78
CA ALA A 271 -2.09 -9.38 2.79
C ALA A 271 -1.37 -8.90 4.06
N VAL A 272 -1.61 -7.65 4.49
CA VAL A 272 -1.13 -7.13 5.78
C VAL A 272 -1.65 -7.99 6.92
N ALA A 273 -2.95 -8.29 6.99
CA ALA A 273 -3.54 -9.15 8.03
C ALA A 273 -2.89 -10.54 8.13
N CYS A 274 -2.51 -11.13 6.99
CA CYS A 274 -1.75 -12.38 6.96
C CYS A 274 -0.35 -12.20 7.54
N MET A 275 0.40 -11.19 7.08
CA MET A 275 1.77 -10.98 7.50
C MET A 275 1.91 -10.53 8.96
N LEU A 276 0.93 -9.81 9.50
CA LEU A 276 0.87 -9.47 10.92
C LEU A 276 0.83 -10.72 11.80
N GLN A 277 0.08 -11.76 11.40
CA GLN A 277 0.05 -13.03 12.14
C GLN A 277 1.42 -13.70 12.15
N VAL A 278 2.10 -13.72 11.00
CA VAL A 278 3.43 -14.30 10.89
C VAL A 278 4.41 -13.52 11.75
N PHE A 279 4.47 -12.19 11.58
CA PHE A 279 5.39 -11.33 12.29
C PHE A 279 5.22 -11.46 13.80
N PHE A 280 4.00 -11.30 14.31
CA PHE A 280 3.74 -11.38 15.75
C PHE A 280 4.03 -12.75 16.35
N LYS A 281 3.84 -13.83 15.58
CA LYS A 281 4.20 -15.19 16.01
C LYS A 281 5.71 -15.38 16.07
N VAL A 282 6.45 -14.96 15.03
CA VAL A 282 7.90 -15.21 14.97
C VAL A 282 8.68 -14.28 15.89
N THR A 283 8.20 -13.08 16.18
CA THR A 283 8.87 -12.12 17.07
C THR A 283 8.44 -12.24 18.53
N GLU A 284 7.54 -13.15 18.87
CA GLU A 284 7.04 -13.31 20.24
C GLU A 284 8.20 -13.60 21.22
N GLY A 285 8.30 -12.78 22.27
CA GLY A 285 9.34 -12.89 23.30
C GLY A 285 10.77 -12.58 22.83
N GLN A 286 10.97 -12.16 21.58
CA GLN A 286 12.29 -11.79 21.07
C GLN A 286 12.63 -10.34 21.42
N THR A 287 13.92 -10.09 21.65
CA THR A 287 14.49 -8.73 21.67
C THR A 287 15.31 -8.48 20.41
N PRO A 288 15.44 -7.21 19.98
CA PRO A 288 16.34 -6.82 18.89
C PRO A 288 17.78 -7.25 19.17
N LYS A 289 18.40 -7.98 18.24
CA LYS A 289 19.80 -8.39 18.37
C LYS A 289 20.75 -7.26 17.95
N PRO A 290 21.77 -6.92 18.77
CA PRO A 290 22.72 -5.84 18.45
C PRO A 290 23.43 -6.01 17.11
N GLU A 291 23.74 -7.26 16.74
CA GLU A 291 24.37 -7.58 15.45
C GLU A 291 23.52 -7.14 14.26
N TRP A 292 22.20 -7.37 14.31
CA TRP A 292 21.29 -6.97 13.23
C TRP A 292 21.06 -5.46 13.21
N SER A 293 21.02 -4.82 14.38
CA SER A 293 21.01 -3.35 14.47
C SER A 293 22.25 -2.74 13.82
N ALA A 294 23.44 -3.28 14.10
CA ALA A 294 24.69 -2.82 13.50
C ALA A 294 24.71 -3.01 11.97
N ARG A 295 24.23 -4.16 11.47
CA ARG A 295 24.11 -4.42 10.02
C ARG A 295 23.17 -3.43 9.33
N LEU A 296 22.01 -3.14 9.92
CA LEU A 296 21.06 -2.16 9.38
C LEU A 296 21.62 -0.74 9.42
N ALA A 297 22.29 -0.36 10.51
CA ALA A 297 22.96 0.94 10.63
C ALA A 297 24.09 1.12 9.63
N GLN A 298 24.85 0.06 9.33
CA GLN A 298 25.88 0.08 8.30
C GLN A 298 25.27 0.20 6.90
N ALA A 299 24.15 -0.46 6.64
CA ALA A 299 23.54 -0.51 5.33
C ALA A 299 22.71 0.75 5.00
N SER A 300 22.07 1.39 5.98
CA SER A 300 21.08 2.44 5.75
C SER A 300 21.25 3.66 6.65
N ASP A 301 21.49 4.81 6.01
CA ASP A 301 21.50 6.12 6.65
C ASP A 301 20.16 6.44 7.34
N LYS A 302 19.05 5.99 6.73
CA LYS A 302 17.71 6.18 7.28
C LYS A 302 17.48 5.39 8.56
N PHE A 303 18.14 4.24 8.72
CA PHE A 303 18.10 3.49 9.97
C PHE A 303 18.87 4.23 11.08
N ARG A 304 19.99 4.86 10.73
CA ARG A 304 20.76 5.71 11.67
C ARG A 304 19.98 6.95 12.08
N GLU A 305 19.38 7.67 11.12
CA GLU A 305 18.52 8.84 11.35
C GLU A 305 17.35 8.50 12.29
N LEU A 306 16.77 7.32 12.13
CA LEU A 306 15.68 6.83 12.99
C LEU A 306 16.17 6.59 14.43
N GLY A 307 17.39 6.08 14.62
CA GLY A 307 18.03 5.95 15.93
C GLY A 307 18.37 7.30 16.57
N GLU A 308 18.88 8.25 15.80
CA GLU A 308 19.15 9.61 16.28
C GLU A 308 17.87 10.31 16.76
N LYS A 309 16.77 10.18 16.01
CA LYS A 309 15.45 10.67 16.44
C LYS A 309 14.94 9.96 17.69
N ALA A 310 15.21 8.66 17.83
CA ALA A 310 14.85 7.93 19.03
C ALA A 310 15.60 8.44 20.27
N VAL A 311 16.90 8.74 20.17
CA VAL A 311 17.70 9.27 21.29
C VAL A 311 17.30 10.70 21.64
N ASN A 312 17.03 11.53 20.63
CA ASN A 312 16.65 12.93 20.81
C ASN A 312 15.15 13.11 21.15
N TRP A 313 14.40 12.01 21.28
CA TRP A 313 13.00 12.06 21.63
C TRP A 313 12.84 12.56 23.06
N THR A 314 12.28 13.76 23.18
CA THR A 314 11.79 14.30 24.45
C THR A 314 10.29 14.13 24.46
N MET A 315 9.72 13.61 25.55
CA MET A 315 8.26 13.56 25.70
C MET A 315 7.76 15.00 25.63
N GLY A 316 7.03 15.31 24.55
CA GLY A 316 6.29 16.56 24.40
C GLY A 316 5.02 16.55 25.23
#